data_AF-A0A954SPP3-F1
#
_entry.id   AF-A0A954SPP3-F1
#
_cell.length_a   1.000
_cell.length_b   1.000
_cell.length_c   1.000
_cell.angle_alpha   90.00
_cell.angle_beta   90.00
_cell.angle_gamma   90.00
#
_symmetry.space_group_name_H-M   'P 1'
#
loop_
_entity.id
_entity.type
_entity.pdbx_description
1 polymer ?
#
loop_
_entity_poly.entity_id
_entity_poly.type
_entity_poly.pdbx_seq_one_letter_code
_entity_poly.pdbx_strand_id
1 'polypeptide(L)'
;MNNRYALTFAAILCLTGICLSFPSRAEDAKQDSSPPKESSASEGSALLEQARTRLTEYQSIKAELTERISFQDHSFVAKGSYLQGKRNQVRMEMTVELGSNRGALLEICDGNILYTRHDIIDQTQVTRRDVQKILQAAQKTGGRFSESSMIADLGLGGISGILAGIAADMNFKAPVEDELDGAPVYIIDGQWSDEFLSRFKNDPKIAPKDVQLPPFVPEQIRIILQKDSLFPRRITYLKRNPGGKITSPMLILEFSKIVFNSKVTNQQFEYVVDQAHPPTDVTEVYLRRFAQASQQKQPTPENPPPQQ
;
A
#
# COMPACT_ATOMS: atom_id res chain seq x y z
N MET A 1 -3.34 23.23 -23.59
CA MET A 1 -2.83 23.01 -22.21
C MET A 1 -2.93 21.51 -21.91
N ASN A 2 -2.19 20.70 -22.66
CA ASN A 2 -0.93 20.02 -22.31
C ASN A 2 -1.07 18.81 -21.38
N ASN A 3 -1.44 17.69 -22.01
CA ASN A 3 -1.50 16.31 -21.52
C ASN A 3 -0.22 15.84 -20.77
N ARG A 4 0.92 16.51 -20.99
CA ARG A 4 2.22 16.19 -20.37
C ARG A 4 2.33 16.52 -18.87
N TYR A 5 1.63 17.55 -18.40
CA TYR A 5 1.58 17.89 -16.97
C TYR A 5 0.74 16.87 -16.19
N ALA A 6 -0.42 16.48 -16.75
CA ALA A 6 -1.32 15.49 -16.16
C ALA A 6 -0.65 14.12 -15.99
N LEU A 7 0.19 13.71 -16.94
CA LEU A 7 0.97 12.48 -16.91
C LEU A 7 2.02 12.43 -15.80
N THR A 8 2.74 13.53 -15.59
CA THR A 8 3.76 13.62 -14.52
C THR A 8 3.10 13.71 -13.14
N PHE A 9 1.96 14.41 -13.07
CA PHE A 9 1.14 14.51 -11.86
C PHE A 9 0.52 13.16 -11.48
N ALA A 10 -0.07 12.44 -12.45
CA ALA A 10 -0.63 11.11 -12.25
C ALA A 10 0.44 10.09 -11.85
N ALA A 11 1.63 10.15 -12.47
CA ALA A 11 2.73 9.26 -12.14
C ALA A 11 3.15 9.35 -10.66
N ILE A 12 3.19 10.57 -10.11
CA ILE A 12 3.63 10.81 -8.74
C ILE A 12 2.48 10.61 -7.74
N LEU A 13 1.23 10.93 -8.09
CA LEU A 13 0.06 10.58 -7.29
C LEU A 13 -0.13 9.06 -7.18
N CYS A 14 0.25 8.30 -8.21
CA CYS A 14 0.30 6.84 -8.15
C CYS A 14 1.38 6.32 -7.19
N LEU A 15 2.43 7.08 -6.86
CA LEU A 15 3.44 6.65 -5.89
C LEU A 15 2.95 6.73 -4.43
N THR A 16 1.88 7.51 -4.15
CA THR A 16 1.40 7.75 -2.77
C THR A 16 -0.10 7.56 -2.58
N GLY A 17 -0.80 6.97 -3.56
CA GLY A 17 -2.21 6.59 -3.41
C GLY A 17 -3.20 7.76 -3.27
N ILE A 18 -2.82 8.98 -3.62
CA ILE A 18 -3.72 10.13 -3.56
C ILE A 18 -4.64 10.12 -4.79
N CYS A 19 -5.65 9.23 -4.78
CA CYS A 19 -6.81 9.35 -5.66
C CYS A 19 -7.76 10.42 -5.11
N LEU A 20 -8.10 11.41 -5.95
CA LEU A 20 -9.14 12.40 -5.70
C LEU A 20 -10.48 11.68 -5.47
N SER A 21 -11.06 11.84 -4.29
CA SER A 21 -12.31 11.19 -3.88
C SER A 21 -13.52 11.80 -4.60
N PHE A 22 -14.38 10.97 -5.18
CA PHE A 22 -15.77 11.31 -5.54
C PHE A 22 -16.73 10.81 -4.45
N PRO A 23 -17.83 11.52 -4.15
CA PRO A 23 -18.80 11.10 -3.15
C PRO A 23 -19.73 10.00 -3.72
N SER A 24 -19.91 8.90 -2.97
CA SER A 24 -20.90 7.85 -3.26
C SER A 24 -22.14 8.00 -2.36
N ARG A 25 -23.31 7.77 -2.95
CA ARG A 25 -24.66 7.92 -2.37
C ARG A 25 -25.12 6.57 -1.81
N ALA A 26 -25.66 6.58 -0.60
CA ALA A 26 -26.17 5.41 0.11
C ALA A 26 -27.54 4.94 -0.44
N GLU A 27 -27.73 3.63 -0.53
CA GLU A 27 -29.06 3.00 -0.47
C GLU A 27 -28.97 1.60 0.14
N ASP A 28 -29.94 1.29 1.01
CA ASP A 28 -29.98 0.18 1.95
C ASP A 28 -30.24 -1.20 1.30
N ALA A 29 -29.57 -2.24 1.80
CA ALA A 29 -29.98 -3.63 1.58
C ALA A 29 -29.77 -4.48 2.85
N LYS A 30 -30.84 -5.15 3.29
CA LYS A 30 -30.90 -6.08 4.44
C LYS A 30 -30.05 -7.33 4.19
N GLN A 31 -29.36 -7.80 5.22
CA GLN A 31 -28.44 -8.94 5.18
C GLN A 31 -28.90 -10.06 6.10
N ASP A 32 -28.95 -11.28 5.55
CA ASP A 32 -29.25 -12.53 6.24
C ASP A 32 -27.96 -13.10 6.86
N SER A 33 -28.04 -13.66 8.07
CA SER A 33 -26.88 -13.99 8.92
C SER A 33 -26.50 -15.47 8.87
N SER A 34 -25.21 -15.75 8.75
CA SER A 34 -24.61 -17.07 9.01
C SER A 34 -23.25 -16.89 9.72
N PRO A 35 -22.89 -17.77 10.66
CA PRO A 35 -21.79 -17.54 11.61
C PRO A 35 -20.38 -17.67 10.99
N PRO A 36 -19.34 -17.05 11.60
CA PRO A 36 -18.00 -16.95 11.02
C PRO A 36 -17.23 -18.27 11.15
N LYS A 37 -16.62 -18.72 10.05
CA LYS A 37 -15.73 -19.89 9.99
C LYS A 37 -14.31 -19.42 10.33
N GLU A 38 -13.72 -19.97 11.39
CA GLU A 38 -12.31 -19.74 11.75
C GLU A 38 -11.39 -20.17 10.60
N SER A 39 -10.62 -19.20 10.09
CA SER A 39 -9.67 -19.37 8.99
C SER A 39 -8.34 -19.91 9.51
N SER A 40 -8.05 -21.19 9.28
CA SER A 40 -6.67 -21.69 9.36
C SER A 40 -5.82 -20.95 8.33
N ALA A 41 -4.86 -20.13 8.79
CA ALA A 41 -4.01 -19.34 7.90
C ALA A 41 -3.26 -20.25 6.91
N SER A 42 -3.26 -19.88 5.62
CA SER A 42 -2.52 -20.60 4.58
C SER A 42 -1.01 -20.59 4.86
N GLU A 43 -0.25 -21.54 4.32
CA GLU A 43 1.22 -21.55 4.40
C GLU A 43 1.83 -20.24 3.85
N GLY A 44 1.23 -19.66 2.82
CA GLY A 44 1.65 -18.37 2.26
C GLY A 44 1.44 -17.22 3.24
N SER A 45 0.30 -17.20 3.93
CA SER A 45 0.02 -16.23 5.00
C SER A 45 1.03 -16.37 6.14
N ALA A 46 1.35 -17.60 6.54
CA ALA A 46 2.31 -17.87 7.59
C ALA A 46 3.73 -17.41 7.22
N LEU A 47 4.18 -17.69 5.99
CA LEU A 47 5.50 -17.24 5.50
C LEU A 47 5.57 -15.71 5.41
N LEU A 48 4.50 -15.06 4.96
CA LEU A 48 4.45 -13.59 4.89
C LEU A 48 4.52 -12.95 6.28
N GLU A 49 3.89 -13.57 7.29
CA GLU A 49 3.98 -13.12 8.68
C GLU A 49 5.39 -13.32 9.27
N GLN A 50 6.05 -14.43 8.95
CA GLN A 50 7.46 -14.64 9.30
C GLN A 50 8.36 -13.57 8.69
N ALA A 51 8.15 -13.25 7.41
CA ALA A 51 8.89 -12.18 6.73
C ALA A 51 8.69 -10.82 7.42
N ARG A 52 7.44 -10.47 7.76
CA ARG A 52 7.12 -9.25 8.51
C ARG A 52 7.81 -9.18 9.85
N THR A 53 7.80 -10.27 10.60
CA THR A 53 8.48 -10.38 11.90
C THR A 53 9.98 -10.19 11.73
N ARG A 54 10.59 -10.91 10.78
CA ARG A 54 12.03 -10.84 10.48
C ARG A 54 12.49 -9.44 10.11
N LEU A 55 11.68 -8.67 9.39
CA LEU A 55 11.97 -7.27 9.05
C LEU A 55 12.15 -6.37 10.29
N THR A 56 11.52 -6.70 11.42
CA THR A 56 11.62 -5.92 12.67
C THR A 56 12.89 -6.22 13.47
N GLU A 57 13.57 -7.33 13.18
CA GLU A 57 14.78 -7.76 13.87
C GLU A 57 16.03 -7.01 13.39
N TYR A 58 16.01 -6.53 12.15
CA TYR A 58 17.11 -5.75 11.58
C TYR A 58 17.20 -4.36 12.25
N GLN A 59 18.42 -3.97 12.60
CA GLN A 59 18.70 -2.64 13.16
C GLN A 59 18.50 -1.54 12.11
N SER A 60 18.82 -1.85 10.86
CA SER A 60 18.54 -1.01 9.70
C SER A 60 18.47 -1.86 8.44
N ILE A 61 17.81 -1.33 7.42
CA ILE A 61 17.77 -1.91 6.08
C ILE A 61 18.05 -0.78 5.08
N LYS A 62 19.05 -0.95 4.23
CA LYS A 62 19.29 -0.08 3.09
C LYS A 62 19.05 -0.86 1.81
N ALA A 63 18.43 -0.25 0.82
CA ALA A 63 18.25 -0.83 -0.51
C ALA A 63 18.17 0.27 -1.58
N GLU A 64 18.51 -0.09 -2.81
CA GLU A 64 18.09 0.65 -4.00
C GLU A 64 16.68 0.21 -4.38
N LEU A 65 15.85 1.18 -4.75
CA LEU A 65 14.44 0.98 -5.10
C LEU A 65 14.23 1.28 -6.57
N THR A 66 13.55 0.39 -7.28
CA THR A 66 13.02 0.64 -8.63
C THR A 66 11.55 0.34 -8.64
N GLU A 67 10.77 1.31 -9.08
CA GLU A 67 9.33 1.18 -9.25
C GLU A 67 8.99 1.30 -10.73
N ARG A 68 8.24 0.34 -11.26
CA ARG A 68 7.73 0.38 -12.62
C ARG A 68 6.22 0.39 -12.58
N ILE A 69 5.63 1.42 -13.13
CA ILE A 69 4.19 1.55 -13.26
C ILE A 69 3.83 1.42 -14.73
N SER A 70 2.80 0.61 -15.01
CA SER A 70 2.20 0.43 -16.32
C SER A 70 0.69 0.54 -16.12
N PHE A 71 0.13 1.67 -16.53
CA PHE A 71 -1.28 1.96 -16.36
C PHE A 71 -1.83 2.58 -17.65
N GLN A 72 -2.82 1.92 -18.25
CA GLN A 72 -3.37 2.30 -19.56
C GLN A 72 -2.25 2.43 -20.61
N ASP A 73 -2.19 3.56 -21.32
CA ASP A 73 -1.19 3.85 -22.36
C ASP A 73 0.08 4.51 -21.79
N HIS A 74 0.27 4.44 -20.47
CA HIS A 74 1.33 5.13 -19.78
C HIS A 74 2.19 4.14 -19.01
N SER A 75 3.50 4.28 -19.17
CA SER A 75 4.47 3.55 -18.36
C SER A 75 5.58 4.48 -17.94
N PHE A 76 6.08 4.28 -16.73
CA PHE A 76 7.22 5.02 -16.22
C PHE A 76 7.99 4.20 -15.21
N VAL A 77 9.25 4.61 -15.05
CA VAL A 77 10.18 3.98 -14.11
C VAL A 77 10.65 5.06 -13.16
N ALA A 78 10.37 4.86 -11.88
CA ALA A 78 10.95 5.65 -10.81
C ALA A 78 12.11 4.87 -10.18
N LYS A 79 13.19 5.56 -9.82
CA LYS A 79 14.38 4.97 -9.20
C LYS A 79 14.78 5.78 -7.98
N GLY A 80 15.37 5.11 -7.02
CA GLY A 80 15.66 5.74 -5.76
C GLY A 80 16.35 4.88 -4.73
N SER A 81 16.27 5.34 -3.48
CA SER A 81 16.87 4.67 -2.33
C SER A 81 15.85 4.54 -1.20
N TYR A 82 16.03 3.47 -0.43
CA TYR A 82 15.24 3.15 0.74
C TYR A 82 16.16 2.92 1.93
N LEU A 83 15.81 3.53 3.05
CA LEU A 83 16.47 3.35 4.33
C LEU A 83 15.41 3.18 5.42
N GLN A 84 15.47 2.05 6.11
CA GLN A 84 14.67 1.78 7.31
C GLN A 84 15.59 1.77 8.54
N GLY A 85 15.15 2.42 9.61
CA GLY A 85 15.74 2.33 10.94
C GLY A 85 14.83 1.57 11.91
N LYS A 86 14.97 1.85 13.21
CA LYS A 86 14.08 1.28 14.23
C LYS A 86 12.81 2.10 14.38
N ARG A 87 11.78 1.52 15.03
CA ARG A 87 10.58 2.26 15.48
C ARG A 87 9.92 3.10 14.37
N ASN A 88 9.70 2.50 13.20
CA ASN A 88 9.10 3.14 12.02
C ASN A 88 9.93 4.28 11.40
N GLN A 89 11.22 4.41 11.73
CA GLN A 89 12.12 5.29 11.00
C GLN A 89 12.25 4.84 9.54
N VAL A 90 11.93 5.75 8.62
CA VAL A 90 11.96 5.50 7.18
C VAL A 90 12.49 6.73 6.48
N ARG A 91 13.35 6.52 5.48
CA ARG A 91 13.69 7.50 4.48
C ARG A 91 13.58 6.84 3.12
N MET A 92 12.78 7.41 2.24
CA MET A 92 12.68 7.00 0.85
C MET A 92 12.84 8.22 -0.03
N GLU A 93 13.70 8.09 -1.04
CA GLU A 93 13.91 9.10 -2.08
C GLU A 93 13.70 8.44 -3.42
N MET A 94 12.76 8.92 -4.21
CA MET A 94 12.45 8.41 -5.54
C MET A 94 12.44 9.54 -6.55
N THR A 95 12.88 9.25 -7.77
CA THR A 95 12.87 10.19 -8.89
C THR A 95 12.32 9.49 -10.13
N VAL A 96 11.54 10.22 -10.92
CA VAL A 96 10.96 9.74 -12.17
C VAL A 96 11.29 10.74 -13.27
N GLU A 97 11.68 10.23 -14.44
CA GLU A 97 11.96 11.04 -15.63
C GLU A 97 10.96 10.67 -16.73
N LEU A 98 10.22 11.66 -17.22
CA LEU A 98 9.18 11.54 -18.23
C LEU A 98 9.47 12.52 -19.38
N GLY A 99 10.31 12.09 -20.32
CA GLY A 99 10.79 12.96 -21.38
C GLY A 99 11.63 14.10 -20.80
N SER A 100 11.18 15.35 -20.96
CA SER A 100 11.83 16.53 -20.36
C SER A 100 11.39 16.84 -18.93
N ASN A 101 10.37 16.14 -18.42
CA ASN A 101 9.82 16.40 -17.10
C ASN A 101 10.47 15.50 -16.06
N ARG A 102 10.72 16.05 -14.87
CA ARG A 102 11.23 15.32 -13.72
C ARG A 102 10.23 15.41 -12.57
N GLY A 103 10.06 14.28 -11.91
CA GLY A 103 9.34 14.16 -10.65
C GLY A 103 10.26 13.68 -9.55
N ALA A 104 10.03 14.12 -8.32
CA ALA A 104 10.66 13.56 -7.13
C ALA A 104 9.64 13.33 -6.02
N LEU A 105 9.86 12.24 -5.28
CA LEU A 105 9.14 11.89 -4.06
C LEU A 105 10.17 11.70 -2.95
N LEU A 106 9.94 12.37 -1.82
CA LEU A 106 10.69 12.19 -0.59
C LEU A 106 9.73 11.84 0.54
N GLU A 107 9.93 10.69 1.17
CA GLU A 107 9.29 10.33 2.42
C GLU A 107 10.34 10.25 3.53
N ILE A 108 10.15 10.99 4.61
CA ILE A 108 11.02 10.94 5.79
C ILE A 108 10.16 10.81 7.04
N CYS A 109 10.31 9.70 7.74
CA CYS A 109 9.73 9.42 9.04
C CYS A 109 10.82 9.28 10.09
N ASP A 110 10.73 10.07 11.15
CA ASP A 110 11.62 9.97 12.33
C ASP A 110 11.15 8.92 13.35
N GLY A 111 10.02 8.24 13.07
CA GLY A 111 9.32 7.30 13.93
C GLY A 111 8.06 7.88 14.58
N ASN A 112 7.91 9.20 14.61
CA ASN A 112 6.75 9.91 15.15
C ASN A 112 6.01 10.68 14.06
N ILE A 113 6.74 11.43 13.24
CA ILE A 113 6.20 12.30 12.21
C ILE A 113 6.72 11.84 10.85
N LEU A 114 5.80 11.64 9.92
CA LEU A 114 6.11 11.40 8.51
C LEU A 114 5.92 12.70 7.74
N TYR A 115 6.94 13.09 7.00
CA TYR A 115 6.88 14.10 5.96
C TYR A 115 6.90 13.43 4.59
N THR A 116 5.98 13.84 3.73
CA THR A 116 5.96 13.44 2.31
C THR A 116 6.05 14.70 1.46
N ARG A 117 7.11 14.81 0.66
CA ARG A 117 7.33 15.90 -0.29
C ARG A 117 7.24 15.36 -1.72
N HIS A 118 6.42 16.01 -2.53
CA HIS A 118 6.33 15.79 -3.97
C HIS A 118 6.84 17.02 -4.68
N ASP A 119 7.82 16.84 -5.56
CA ASP A 119 8.26 17.86 -6.50
C ASP A 119 7.85 17.42 -7.91
N ILE A 120 6.93 18.16 -8.53
CA ILE A 120 6.36 17.84 -9.83
C ILE A 120 6.54 19.05 -10.74
N ILE A 121 7.52 18.99 -11.65
CA ILE A 121 7.84 20.07 -12.58
C ILE A 121 8.17 21.37 -11.82
N ASP A 122 7.18 22.26 -11.61
CA ASP A 122 7.28 23.56 -10.96
C ASP A 122 6.44 23.64 -9.66
N GLN A 123 5.84 22.53 -9.24
CA GLN A 123 5.00 22.45 -8.05
C GLN A 123 5.65 21.59 -6.97
N THR A 124 5.83 22.18 -5.80
CA THR A 124 6.25 21.45 -4.59
C THR A 124 5.08 21.38 -3.62
N GLN A 125 4.75 20.16 -3.19
CA GLN A 125 3.78 19.92 -2.12
C GLN A 125 4.46 19.17 -0.99
N VAL A 126 4.33 19.66 0.23
CA VAL A 126 4.82 18.99 1.44
C VAL A 126 3.64 18.71 2.37
N THR A 127 3.53 17.47 2.81
CA THR A 127 2.55 17.04 3.81
C THR A 127 3.23 16.50 5.06
N ARG A 128 2.55 16.62 6.20
CA ARG A 128 2.99 16.12 7.51
C ARG A 128 1.90 15.24 8.11
N ARG A 129 2.28 14.11 8.71
CA ARG A 129 1.37 13.16 9.37
C ARG A 129 1.93 12.71 10.71
N ASP A 130 1.09 12.68 11.74
CA ASP A 130 1.40 12.06 13.03
C ASP A 130 1.22 10.53 12.93
N VAL A 131 2.33 9.82 12.81
CA VAL A 131 2.35 8.36 12.64
C VAL A 131 1.81 7.65 13.87
N GLN A 132 2.08 8.15 15.07
CA GLN A 132 1.62 7.51 16.30
C GLN A 132 0.11 7.55 16.42
N LYS A 133 -0.52 8.70 16.14
CA LYS A 133 -1.98 8.82 16.11
C LYS A 133 -2.61 7.90 15.06
N ILE A 134 -2.03 7.86 13.86
CA ILE A 134 -2.50 7.03 12.75
C ILE A 134 -2.43 5.55 13.11
N LEU A 135 -1.30 5.07 13.64
CA LEU A 135 -1.12 3.67 14.03
C LEU A 135 -2.03 3.27 15.19
N GLN A 136 -2.22 4.14 16.19
CA GLN A 136 -3.17 3.90 17.29
C GLN A 136 -4.61 3.81 16.79
N ALA A 137 -5.01 4.66 15.84
CA ALA A 137 -6.31 4.56 15.21
C ALA A 137 -6.45 3.25 14.41
N ALA A 138 -5.44 2.89 13.61
CA ALA A 138 -5.43 1.66 12.84
C ALA A 138 -5.59 0.42 13.74
N GLN A 139 -4.87 0.35 14.86
CA GLN A 139 -4.99 -0.76 15.83
C GLN A 139 -6.41 -0.93 16.36
N LYS A 140 -7.12 0.17 16.66
CA LYS A 140 -8.52 0.13 17.13
C LYS A 140 -9.49 -0.41 16.08
N THR A 141 -9.14 -0.34 14.80
CA THR A 141 -9.98 -0.80 13.68
C THR A 141 -9.61 -2.20 13.17
N GLY A 142 -8.62 -2.84 13.80
CA GLY A 142 -8.09 -4.14 13.36
C GLY A 142 -7.12 -4.04 12.18
N GLY A 143 -6.44 -2.90 11.99
CA GLY A 143 -5.38 -2.74 10.99
C GLY A 143 -5.86 -2.62 9.54
N ARG A 144 -7.16 -2.40 9.31
CA ARG A 144 -7.73 -2.27 7.95
C ARG A 144 -7.53 -0.85 7.45
N PHE A 145 -6.74 -0.71 6.40
CA PHE A 145 -6.63 0.54 5.67
C PHE A 145 -7.75 0.61 4.59
N SER A 146 -8.29 1.79 4.29
CA SER A 146 -9.46 1.98 3.42
C SER A 146 -9.16 1.75 1.93
N GLU A 147 -10.16 1.64 1.07
CA GLU A 147 -10.02 1.43 -0.39
C GLU A 147 -9.10 2.45 -1.12
N SER A 148 -8.91 3.65 -0.58
CA SER A 148 -8.00 4.67 -1.13
C SER A 148 -6.55 4.57 -0.62
N SER A 149 -6.26 3.60 0.25
CA SER A 149 -4.94 3.36 0.87
C SER A 149 -4.16 2.19 0.25
N MET A 150 -4.71 1.60 -0.83
CA MET A 150 -4.14 0.41 -1.47
C MET A 150 -2.71 0.61 -1.98
N ILE A 151 -2.27 1.86 -2.14
CA ILE A 151 -0.87 2.19 -2.43
C ILE A 151 -0.22 2.55 -1.10
N ALA A 152 0.51 1.56 -0.60
CA ALA A 152 1.46 1.64 0.48
C ALA A 152 2.19 3.00 0.57
N ASP A 153 1.82 3.82 1.55
CA ASP A 153 2.76 4.81 2.08
C ASP A 153 3.88 4.01 2.78
N LEU A 154 5.03 3.81 2.12
CA LEU A 154 6.22 3.23 2.76
C LEU A 154 6.59 3.98 4.04
N GLY A 155 6.28 5.27 4.10
CA GLY A 155 6.43 6.11 5.28
C GLY A 155 5.59 5.69 6.50
N LEU A 156 4.49 4.94 6.32
CA LEU A 156 3.63 4.46 7.41
C LEU A 156 3.91 2.98 7.71
N GLY A 157 5.05 2.71 8.35
CA GLY A 157 5.42 1.37 8.84
C GLY A 157 6.42 0.61 7.97
N GLY A 158 6.98 1.25 6.94
CA GLY A 158 8.02 0.66 6.09
C GLY A 158 7.52 -0.53 5.28
N ILE A 159 8.46 -1.36 4.84
CA ILE A 159 8.15 -2.57 4.07
C ILE A 159 7.26 -3.53 4.88
N SER A 160 7.47 -3.62 6.20
CA SER A 160 6.61 -4.46 7.06
C SER A 160 5.15 -3.99 7.06
N GLY A 161 4.92 -2.67 7.03
CA GLY A 161 3.59 -2.08 6.88
C GLY A 161 2.93 -2.43 5.55
N ILE A 162 3.69 -2.42 4.44
CA ILE A 162 3.18 -2.87 3.13
C ILE A 162 2.71 -4.32 3.19
N LEU A 163 3.59 -5.20 3.67
CA LEU A 163 3.28 -6.63 3.72
C LEU A 163 2.09 -6.89 4.65
N ALA A 164 1.93 -6.10 5.72
CA ALA A 164 0.76 -6.14 6.60
C ALA A 164 -0.53 -5.77 5.87
N GLY A 165 -0.52 -4.66 5.11
CA GLY A 165 -1.68 -4.21 4.35
C GLY A 165 -2.08 -5.24 3.29
N ILE A 166 -1.11 -5.79 2.57
CA ILE A 166 -1.34 -6.88 1.60
C ILE A 166 -1.93 -8.11 2.33
N ALA A 167 -1.37 -8.49 3.48
CA ALA A 167 -1.85 -9.66 4.23
C ALA A 167 -3.29 -9.51 4.76
N ALA A 168 -3.72 -8.29 5.06
CA ALA A 168 -5.03 -8.02 5.66
C ALA A 168 -6.21 -8.23 4.70
N ASP A 169 -6.00 -8.03 3.40
CA ASP A 169 -7.06 -8.05 2.39
C ASP A 169 -6.95 -9.23 1.39
N MET A 170 -5.92 -10.08 1.52
CA MET A 170 -5.63 -11.17 0.58
C MET A 170 -5.67 -12.58 1.14
N ASN A 171 -6.04 -13.52 0.27
CA ASN A 171 -5.84 -14.95 0.43
C ASN A 171 -4.62 -15.40 -0.36
N PHE A 172 -3.65 -16.05 0.30
CA PHE A 172 -2.43 -16.53 -0.34
C PHE A 172 -2.46 -18.02 -0.66
N LYS A 173 -1.75 -18.39 -1.71
CA LYS A 173 -1.42 -19.78 -2.04
C LYS A 173 -0.21 -20.24 -1.25
N ALA A 174 0.03 -21.56 -1.25
CA ALA A 174 1.27 -22.12 -0.73
C ALA A 174 2.49 -21.51 -1.46
N PRO A 175 3.58 -21.16 -0.74
CA PRO A 175 4.79 -20.64 -1.37
C PRO A 175 5.40 -21.65 -2.33
N VAL A 176 5.95 -21.14 -3.44
CA VAL A 176 6.76 -21.92 -4.37
C VAL A 176 8.22 -21.54 -4.20
N GLU A 177 9.10 -22.54 -4.19
CA GLU A 177 10.53 -22.32 -4.19
C GLU A 177 11.04 -22.13 -5.63
N ASP A 178 11.89 -21.14 -5.84
CA ASP A 178 12.48 -20.84 -7.15
C ASP A 178 13.84 -20.14 -6.98
N GLU A 179 14.42 -19.66 -8.07
CA GLU A 179 15.62 -18.83 -8.08
C GLU A 179 15.39 -17.50 -8.80
N LEU A 180 15.98 -16.43 -8.25
CA LEU A 180 16.02 -15.11 -8.87
C LEU A 180 17.49 -14.65 -8.94
N ASP A 181 18.00 -14.46 -10.16
CA ASP A 181 19.41 -14.12 -10.42
C ASP A 181 20.39 -15.11 -9.77
N GLY A 182 20.02 -16.40 -9.74
CA GLY A 182 20.80 -17.48 -9.12
C GLY A 182 20.74 -17.53 -7.59
N ALA A 183 19.92 -16.70 -6.94
CA ALA A 183 19.69 -16.75 -5.50
C ALA A 183 18.34 -17.43 -5.18
N PRO A 184 18.28 -18.32 -4.17
CA PRO A 184 17.05 -19.01 -3.82
C PRO A 184 16.00 -18.06 -3.24
N VAL A 185 14.77 -18.21 -3.72
CA VAL A 185 13.63 -17.38 -3.30
C VAL A 185 12.38 -18.21 -2.99
N TYR A 186 11.47 -17.60 -2.23
CA TYR A 186 10.07 -18.00 -2.14
C TYR A 186 9.21 -17.06 -2.98
N ILE A 187 8.30 -17.62 -3.76
CA ILE A 187 7.28 -16.90 -4.51
C ILE A 187 5.92 -17.14 -3.85
N ILE A 188 5.25 -16.06 -3.45
CA ILE A 188 3.93 -16.09 -2.84
C ILE A 188 2.96 -15.36 -3.77
N ASP A 189 1.94 -16.06 -4.24
CA ASP A 189 0.84 -15.48 -5.01
C ASP A 189 -0.39 -15.28 -4.11
N GLY A 190 -0.99 -14.09 -4.17
CA GLY A 190 -2.17 -13.70 -3.42
C GLY A 190 -3.26 -13.11 -4.30
N GLN A 191 -4.51 -13.40 -3.95
CA GLN A 191 -5.70 -12.79 -4.56
C GLN A 191 -6.52 -12.10 -3.49
N TRP A 192 -7.33 -11.13 -3.88
CA TRP A 192 -8.22 -10.47 -2.94
C TRP A 192 -9.16 -11.45 -2.25
N SER A 193 -9.37 -11.23 -0.96
CA SER A 193 -10.38 -11.93 -0.18
C SER A 193 -11.79 -11.58 -0.65
N ASP A 194 -12.74 -12.48 -0.39
CA ASP A 194 -14.16 -12.22 -0.65
C ASP A 194 -14.67 -10.99 0.11
N GLU A 195 -14.13 -10.73 1.32
CA GLU A 195 -14.43 -9.53 2.10
C GLU A 195 -14.01 -8.27 1.36
N PHE A 196 -12.80 -8.24 0.81
CA PHE A 196 -12.33 -7.11 0.03
C PHE A 196 -13.15 -6.93 -1.25
N LEU A 197 -13.36 -8.00 -2.02
CA LEU A 197 -14.10 -7.95 -3.29
C LEU A 197 -15.56 -7.50 -3.10
N SER A 198 -16.16 -7.81 -1.95
CA SER A 198 -17.53 -7.41 -1.63
C SER A 198 -17.72 -5.89 -1.55
N ARG A 199 -16.64 -5.13 -1.31
CA ARG A 199 -16.65 -3.65 -1.32
C ARG A 199 -16.97 -3.05 -2.69
N PHE A 200 -16.70 -3.81 -3.76
CA PHE A 200 -16.90 -3.40 -5.15
C PHE A 200 -18.18 -3.99 -5.77
N LYS A 201 -19.05 -4.60 -4.96
CA LYS A 201 -20.33 -5.13 -5.45
C LYS A 201 -21.29 -3.99 -5.74
N ASN A 202 -21.67 -3.88 -7.01
CA ASN A 202 -22.75 -3.01 -7.45
C ASN A 202 -24.11 -3.73 -7.47
N ASP A 203 -24.11 -5.07 -7.43
CA ASP A 203 -25.31 -5.91 -7.33
C ASP A 203 -25.08 -7.00 -6.25
N PRO A 204 -25.94 -7.09 -5.23
CA PRO A 204 -25.82 -8.10 -4.17
C PRO A 204 -25.89 -9.56 -4.68
N LYS A 205 -26.45 -9.78 -5.88
CA LYS A 205 -26.55 -11.12 -6.50
C LYS A 205 -25.24 -11.60 -7.12
N ILE A 206 -24.27 -10.72 -7.36
CA ILE A 206 -22.97 -11.09 -7.90
C ILE A 206 -22.11 -11.70 -6.78
N ALA A 207 -21.58 -12.90 -7.02
CA ALA A 207 -20.64 -13.51 -6.08
C ALA A 207 -19.31 -12.73 -6.08
N PRO A 208 -18.60 -12.59 -4.93
CA PRO A 208 -17.40 -11.76 -4.84
C PRO A 208 -16.34 -12.06 -5.92
N LYS A 209 -16.11 -13.34 -6.20
CA LYS A 209 -15.18 -13.82 -7.24
C LYS A 209 -15.51 -13.36 -8.68
N ASP A 210 -16.76 -12.99 -8.93
CA ASP A 210 -17.27 -12.58 -10.24
C ASP A 210 -17.37 -11.05 -10.36
N VAL A 211 -16.96 -10.32 -9.31
CA VAL A 211 -16.92 -8.85 -9.32
C VAL A 211 -15.86 -8.36 -10.30
N GLN A 212 -16.29 -7.47 -11.21
CA GLN A 212 -15.37 -6.80 -12.13
C GLN A 212 -14.70 -5.63 -11.43
N LEU A 213 -13.39 -5.74 -11.21
CA LEU A 213 -12.61 -4.72 -10.54
C LEU A 213 -12.34 -3.51 -11.45
N PRO A 214 -12.36 -2.27 -10.90
CA PRO A 214 -11.99 -1.08 -11.67
C PRO A 214 -10.59 -1.21 -12.30
N PRO A 215 -10.30 -0.46 -13.38
CA PRO A 215 -9.02 -0.56 -14.10
C PRO A 215 -7.78 -0.34 -13.24
N PHE A 216 -7.89 0.46 -12.16
CA PHE A 216 -6.81 0.80 -11.24
C PHE A 216 -6.65 -0.17 -10.06
N VAL A 217 -7.54 -1.14 -9.92
CA VAL A 217 -7.44 -2.17 -8.88
C VAL A 217 -6.84 -3.43 -9.52
N PRO A 218 -5.74 -3.97 -9.00
CA PRO A 218 -5.15 -5.20 -9.53
C PRO A 218 -6.02 -6.41 -9.20
N GLU A 219 -5.82 -7.56 -9.84
CA GLU A 219 -6.52 -8.81 -9.52
C GLU A 219 -5.68 -9.73 -8.63
N GLN A 220 -4.36 -9.64 -8.73
CA GLN A 220 -3.43 -10.52 -8.04
C GLN A 220 -2.21 -9.75 -7.59
N ILE A 221 -1.59 -10.19 -6.50
CA ILE A 221 -0.27 -9.77 -6.08
C ILE A 221 0.67 -10.98 -6.10
N ARG A 222 1.92 -10.73 -6.50
CA ARG A 222 3.03 -11.67 -6.35
C ARG A 222 4.13 -11.04 -5.51
N ILE A 223 4.59 -11.76 -4.50
CA ILE A 223 5.69 -11.36 -3.62
C ILE A 223 6.82 -12.37 -3.78
N ILE A 224 8.03 -11.88 -4.05
CA ILE A 224 9.25 -12.69 -4.12
C ILE A 224 10.12 -12.35 -2.92
N LEU A 225 10.36 -13.32 -2.04
CA LEU A 225 11.17 -13.19 -0.82
C LEU A 225 12.49 -13.95 -0.97
N GLN A 226 13.61 -13.40 -0.48
CA GLN A 226 14.85 -14.19 -0.37
C GLN A 226 14.69 -15.26 0.72
N LYS A 227 15.13 -16.50 0.49
CA LYS A 227 14.95 -17.57 1.49
C LYS A 227 15.71 -17.33 2.80
N ASP A 228 16.88 -16.73 2.73
CA ASP A 228 17.80 -16.55 3.86
C ASP A 228 17.37 -15.43 4.83
N SER A 229 16.94 -14.31 4.27
CA SER A 229 16.63 -13.08 4.99
C SER A 229 15.13 -12.81 5.10
N LEU A 230 14.31 -13.54 4.33
CA LEU A 230 12.88 -13.29 4.10
C LEU A 230 12.58 -11.87 3.62
N PHE A 231 13.57 -11.18 3.06
CA PHE A 231 13.41 -9.83 2.56
C PHE A 231 12.74 -9.83 1.18
N PRO A 232 11.75 -8.96 0.91
CA PRO A 232 11.11 -8.89 -0.40
C PRO A 232 12.04 -8.30 -1.44
N ARG A 233 12.36 -9.07 -2.48
CA ARG A 233 13.10 -8.60 -3.66
C ARG A 233 12.18 -7.94 -4.67
N ARG A 234 10.94 -8.41 -4.78
CA ARG A 234 9.96 -7.89 -5.73
C ARG A 234 8.54 -8.04 -5.20
N ILE A 235 7.74 -6.99 -5.31
CA ILE A 235 6.28 -7.02 -5.14
C ILE A 235 5.67 -6.60 -6.48
N THR A 236 4.79 -7.44 -7.03
CA THR A 236 4.15 -7.18 -8.33
C THR A 236 2.64 -7.19 -8.18
N TYR A 237 2.00 -6.10 -8.52
CA TYR A 237 0.55 -5.98 -8.64
C TYR A 237 0.18 -6.25 -10.10
N LEU A 238 -0.64 -7.27 -10.32
CA LEU A 238 -0.97 -7.81 -11.63
C LEU A 238 -2.40 -7.44 -12.00
N LYS A 239 -2.58 -6.90 -13.20
CA LYS A 239 -3.89 -6.66 -13.81
C LYS A 239 -4.21 -7.75 -14.82
N ARG A 240 -5.43 -8.26 -14.83
CA ARG A 240 -5.95 -9.17 -15.85
C ARG A 240 -6.36 -8.37 -17.09
N ASN A 241 -5.79 -8.70 -18.24
CA ASN A 241 -6.12 -8.05 -19.50
C ASN A 241 -7.55 -8.42 -19.98
N PRO A 242 -8.19 -7.58 -20.81
CA PRO A 242 -9.42 -7.93 -21.51
C PRO A 242 -9.27 -9.29 -22.22
N GLY A 243 -10.21 -10.22 -21.99
CA GLY A 243 -10.11 -11.62 -22.47
C GLY A 243 -9.58 -12.61 -21.43
N GLY A 244 -9.19 -12.14 -20.24
CA GLY A 244 -9.20 -12.92 -19.00
C GLY A 244 -8.03 -13.86 -18.73
N LYS A 245 -7.19 -14.16 -19.73
CA LYS A 245 -6.13 -15.18 -19.61
C LYS A 245 -4.73 -14.65 -19.31
N ILE A 246 -4.44 -13.40 -19.68
CA ILE A 246 -3.10 -12.82 -19.53
C ILE A 246 -3.13 -11.82 -18.38
N THR A 247 -2.24 -12.00 -17.42
CA THR A 247 -1.96 -10.99 -16.39
C THR A 247 -0.74 -10.18 -16.81
N SER A 248 -0.87 -8.85 -16.76
CA SER A 248 0.20 -7.91 -17.00
C SER A 248 0.56 -7.18 -15.69
N PRO A 249 1.85 -6.91 -15.42
CA PRO A 249 2.22 -6.06 -14.31
C PRO A 249 1.64 -4.65 -14.47
N MET A 250 0.94 -4.18 -13.44
CA MET A 250 0.47 -2.79 -13.34
C MET A 250 1.44 -1.96 -12.51
N LEU A 251 1.99 -2.55 -11.45
CA LEU A 251 2.98 -1.95 -10.57
C LEU A 251 3.99 -3.03 -10.17
N ILE A 252 5.28 -2.73 -10.30
CA ILE A 252 6.38 -3.56 -9.83
C ILE A 252 7.24 -2.71 -8.90
N LEU A 253 7.37 -3.13 -7.65
CA LEU A 253 8.32 -2.58 -6.69
C LEU A 253 9.49 -3.56 -6.54
N GLU A 254 10.71 -3.14 -6.85
CA GLU A 254 11.92 -3.96 -6.78
C GLU A 254 12.94 -3.36 -5.83
N PHE A 255 13.52 -4.24 -5.02
CA PHE A 255 14.61 -3.90 -4.10
C PHE A 255 15.89 -4.60 -4.53
N SER A 256 16.98 -3.84 -4.58
CA SER A 256 18.31 -4.33 -4.94
C SER A 256 19.38 -3.73 -4.02
N LYS A 257 20.60 -4.27 -4.09
CA LYS A 257 21.74 -3.86 -3.25
C LYS A 257 21.38 -3.74 -1.77
N ILE A 258 20.72 -4.77 -1.24
CA ILE A 258 20.20 -4.78 0.11
C ILE A 258 21.35 -4.92 1.11
N VAL A 259 21.39 -4.04 2.11
CA VAL A 259 22.35 -4.08 3.22
C VAL A 259 21.60 -4.03 4.54
N PHE A 260 21.70 -5.09 5.31
CA PHE A 260 21.12 -5.19 6.66
C PHE A 260 22.09 -4.69 7.72
N ASN A 261 21.55 -4.16 8.82
CA ASN A 261 22.28 -3.82 10.04
C ASN A 261 23.44 -2.83 9.83
N SER A 262 23.35 -1.98 8.80
CA SER A 262 24.31 -0.90 8.60
C SER A 262 24.20 0.13 9.74
N LYS A 263 25.32 0.81 10.05
CA LYS A 263 25.29 1.95 10.98
C LYS A 263 24.46 3.08 10.37
N VAL A 264 23.51 3.59 11.13
CA VAL A 264 22.62 4.70 10.77
C VAL A 264 22.48 5.66 11.94
N THR A 265 22.30 6.94 11.67
CA THR A 265 22.10 7.99 12.69
C THR A 265 20.70 8.57 12.58
N ASN A 266 20.16 9.10 13.69
CA ASN A 266 18.83 9.71 13.71
C ASN A 266 18.71 10.87 12.72
N GLN A 267 19.80 11.62 12.50
CA GLN A 267 19.85 12.73 11.55
C GLN A 267 19.48 12.33 10.11
N GLN A 268 19.71 11.06 9.73
CA GLN A 268 19.30 10.57 8.42
C GLN A 268 17.78 10.51 8.24
N PHE A 269 17.04 10.46 9.34
CA PHE A 269 15.57 10.41 9.40
C PHE A 269 14.95 11.75 9.79
N GLU A 270 15.73 12.83 9.85
CA GLU A 270 15.22 14.16 10.13
C GLU A 270 14.85 14.88 8.83
N TYR A 271 13.64 15.42 8.77
CA TYR A 271 13.20 16.28 7.67
C TYR A 271 13.68 17.71 7.92
N VAL A 272 14.41 18.28 6.96
CA VAL A 272 14.80 19.69 7.00
C VAL A 272 13.65 20.52 6.44
N VAL A 273 13.06 21.37 7.28
CA VAL A 273 11.90 22.18 6.90
C VAL A 273 12.29 23.20 5.83
N ASP A 274 11.64 23.08 4.68
CA ASP A 274 11.69 24.05 3.58
C ASP A 274 10.70 25.19 3.88
N GLN A 275 11.24 26.37 4.24
CA GLN A 275 10.42 27.54 4.58
C GLN A 275 9.62 28.08 3.38
N ALA A 276 10.07 27.81 2.15
CA ALA A 276 9.32 28.21 0.95
C ALA A 276 8.08 27.33 0.72
N HIS A 277 8.08 26.11 1.26
CA HIS A 277 7.02 25.11 1.07
C HIS A 277 6.63 24.51 2.42
N PRO A 278 5.93 25.26 3.28
CA PRO A 278 5.57 24.79 4.61
C PRO A 278 4.70 23.52 4.54
N PRO A 279 4.96 22.52 5.41
CA PRO A 279 4.17 21.29 5.43
C PRO A 279 2.70 21.52 5.80
N THR A 280 1.79 20.94 5.04
CA THR A 280 0.36 20.86 5.40
C THR A 280 0.13 19.64 6.29
N ASP A 281 -0.44 19.82 7.48
CA ASP A 281 -0.83 18.68 8.33
C ASP A 281 -2.09 18.01 7.78
N VAL A 282 -1.96 16.71 7.44
CA VAL A 282 -3.05 15.91 6.88
C VAL A 282 -3.44 14.74 7.81
N THR A 283 -2.99 14.74 9.07
CA THR A 283 -3.26 13.67 10.03
C THR A 283 -4.76 13.38 10.17
N GLU A 284 -5.58 14.43 10.32
CA GLU A 284 -7.04 14.29 10.48
C GLU A 284 -7.75 13.75 9.23
N VAL A 285 -7.14 13.86 8.05
CA VAL A 285 -7.66 13.22 6.83
C VAL A 285 -7.57 11.69 6.96
N TYR A 286 -6.45 11.19 7.49
CA TYR A 286 -6.25 9.76 7.71
C TYR A 286 -7.11 9.23 8.85
N LEU A 287 -7.20 9.96 9.97
CA LEU A 287 -8.03 9.56 11.11
C LEU A 287 -9.51 9.44 10.74
N ARG A 288 -10.04 10.39 9.94
CA ARG A 288 -11.42 10.31 9.44
C ARG A 288 -11.68 9.08 8.58
N ARG A 289 -10.71 8.62 7.79
CA ARG A 289 -10.84 7.39 6.98
C ARG A 289 -11.01 6.15 7.86
N PHE A 290 -10.28 6.04 8.97
CA PHE A 290 -10.46 4.94 9.93
C PHE A 290 -11.80 4.99 10.65
N ALA A 291 -12.29 6.18 10.99
CA ALA A 291 -13.59 6.34 11.62
C ALA A 291 -14.74 5.88 10.69
N GLN A 292 -14.68 6.24 9.41
CA GLN A 292 -15.66 5.82 8.40
C GLN A 292 -15.64 4.30 8.17
N ALA A 293 -14.45 3.70 8.08
CA ALA A 293 -14.30 2.24 7.95
C ALA A 293 -14.84 1.47 9.19
N SER A 294 -14.83 2.10 10.37
CA SER A 294 -15.34 1.49 11.61
C SER A 294 -16.86 1.62 11.74
N GLN A 295 -17.44 2.71 11.26
CA GLN A 295 -18.89 2.93 11.28
C GLN A 295 -19.63 1.99 10.34
N GLN A 296 -19.02 1.58 9.22
CA GLN A 296 -19.57 0.56 8.33
C GLN A 296 -19.66 -0.85 8.97
N LYS A 297 -19.03 -1.07 10.14
CA LYS A 297 -19.09 -2.34 10.90
C LYS A 297 -20.15 -2.36 12.00
N GLN A 298 -20.79 -1.23 12.34
CA GLN A 298 -21.81 -1.20 13.39
C GLN A 298 -23.20 -1.47 12.79
N PRO A 299 -23.91 -2.55 13.19
CA PRO A 299 -25.31 -2.68 12.86
C PRO A 299 -26.08 -1.51 13.48
N THR A 300 -26.91 -0.86 12.68
CA THR A 300 -27.84 0.18 13.12
C THR A 300 -28.63 -0.33 14.34
N PRO A 301 -28.76 0.43 15.43
CA PRO A 301 -29.60 0.05 16.56
C PRO A 301 -31.02 -0.24 16.05
N GLU A 302 -31.50 -1.45 16.28
CA GLU A 302 -32.86 -1.87 15.97
C GLU A 302 -33.83 -0.94 16.73
N ASN A 303 -34.67 -0.20 15.99
CA ASN A 303 -35.70 0.63 16.60
C ASN A 303 -36.58 -0.26 17.48
N PRO A 304 -36.90 0.15 18.72
CA PRO A 304 -37.80 -0.63 19.56
C PRO A 304 -39.17 -0.75 18.88
N PRO A 305 -39.83 -1.91 19.01
CA PRO A 305 -41.09 -2.17 18.34
C PRO A 305 -42.16 -1.15 18.80
N PRO A 306 -43.10 -0.78 17.91
CA PRO A 306 -44.18 0.15 18.26
C PRO A 306 -44.99 -0.44 19.42
N GLN A 307 -45.12 0.33 20.49
CA GLN A 307 -46.00 0.00 21.61
C GLN A 307 -47.44 -0.04 21.09
N GLN A 308 -48.10 -1.18 21.27
CA GLN A 308 -49.53 -1.35 21.11
C GLN A 308 -50.29 -0.85 22.34
#